data_AF-A0A0C2SN80-F1
#
_entry.id   AF-A0A0C2SN80-F1
#
_cell.length_a   1.000
_cell.length_b   1.000
_cell.length_c   1.000
_cell.angle_alpha   90.00
_cell.angle_beta   90.00
_cell.angle_gamma   90.00
#
_symmetry.space_group_name_H-M   'P 1'
#
loop_
_entity.id
_entity.type
_entity.pdbx_description
1 polymer ?
#
loop_
_entity_poly.entity_id
_entity_poly.type
_entity_poly.pdbx_seq_one_letter_code
_entity_poly.pdbx_strand_id
1 'polypeptide(L)'
;MRFEIVLFISSLVVLAFGANPFPPPSHGDTVRFQGARGPNRAVVVGSPDKEGKYKLAPFRPSYNVQLKNHPVYSDRIVKAHPDDITSIPNQPSRPELASAIASGHAKNASPVSGTNGPVFGSKNYRDAAPAMPSNAAGLRHGKGYQSA
;
A
#
# COMPACT_ATOMS: atom_id res chain seq x y z
N MET A 1 15.23 -2.14 65.80
CA MET A 1 16.10 -2.30 64.61
C MET A 1 15.17 -2.78 63.49
N ARG A 2 14.46 -1.91 62.76
CA ARG A 2 14.81 -1.19 61.51
C ARG A 2 15.47 -2.07 60.44
N PHE A 3 14.72 -2.42 59.38
CA PHE A 3 15.08 -2.53 57.94
C PHE A 3 13.74 -2.70 57.16
N GLU A 4 13.17 -1.68 56.46
CA GLU A 4 13.46 -1.19 55.09
C GLU A 4 13.27 -2.29 54.01
N ILE A 5 12.08 -2.44 53.41
CA ILE A 5 11.57 -1.88 52.11
C ILE A 5 12.46 -2.24 50.89
N VAL A 6 11.85 -2.82 49.84
CA VAL A 6 11.85 -2.35 48.42
C VAL A 6 11.19 -3.40 47.51
N LEU A 7 10.17 -2.94 46.79
CA LEU A 7 9.41 -3.59 45.72
C LEU A 7 10.28 -4.09 44.55
N PHE A 8 9.90 -5.19 43.92
CA PHE A 8 9.92 -5.27 42.45
C PHE A 8 8.74 -6.11 41.97
N ILE A 9 7.61 -5.42 41.75
CA ILE A 9 6.55 -5.91 40.89
C ILE A 9 7.13 -5.84 39.46
N SER A 10 7.80 -6.91 39.05
CA SER A 10 8.21 -7.07 37.65
C SER A 10 6.96 -7.38 36.82
N SER A 11 6.17 -6.33 36.59
CA SER A 11 5.19 -6.29 35.51
C SER A 11 5.96 -6.49 34.20
N LEU A 12 5.97 -7.73 33.72
CA LEU A 12 6.35 -8.05 32.36
C LEU A 12 5.21 -7.55 31.45
N VAL A 13 5.08 -6.23 31.31
CA VAL A 13 4.36 -5.63 30.19
C VAL A 13 5.21 -5.93 28.98
N VAL A 14 4.95 -7.07 28.35
CA VAL A 14 5.34 -7.29 26.97
C VAL A 14 4.58 -6.24 26.17
N LEU A 15 5.25 -5.10 25.90
CA LEU A 15 4.81 -4.21 24.84
C LEU A 15 4.73 -5.07 23.59
N ALA A 16 3.50 -5.36 23.16
CA ALA A 16 3.22 -5.88 21.84
C ALA A 16 3.69 -4.81 20.84
N PHE A 17 4.97 -4.87 20.48
CA PHE A 17 5.56 -4.07 19.43
C PHE A 17 4.82 -4.38 18.13
N GLY A 18 3.88 -3.50 17.78
CA GLY A 18 3.43 -3.22 16.43
C GLY A 18 3.26 -4.43 15.53
N ALA A 19 2.47 -5.42 15.94
CA ALA A 19 2.04 -6.48 15.03
C ALA A 19 1.30 -5.82 13.87
N ASN A 20 1.97 -5.75 12.72
CA ASN A 20 1.36 -5.39 11.46
C ASN A 20 0.17 -6.34 11.29
N PRO A 21 -1.09 -5.86 11.17
CA PRO A 21 -2.26 -6.75 11.15
C PRO A 21 -2.26 -7.69 9.93
N PHE A 22 -1.34 -7.49 9.00
CA PHE A 22 -1.10 -8.36 7.85
C PHE A 22 0.37 -8.76 7.79
N PRO A 23 0.68 -10.07 7.65
CA PRO A 23 2.05 -10.51 7.43
C PRO A 23 2.63 -9.87 6.15
N PRO A 24 3.95 -9.68 6.06
CA PRO A 24 4.59 -9.20 4.84
C PRO A 24 4.19 -10.07 3.64
N PRO A 25 3.89 -9.49 2.48
CA PRO A 25 3.55 -10.27 1.30
C PRO A 25 4.69 -11.20 0.89
N SER A 26 4.34 -12.41 0.49
CA SER A 26 5.27 -13.42 -0.02
C SER A 26 5.28 -13.46 -1.55
N HIS A 27 6.33 -14.03 -2.13
CA HIS A 27 6.41 -14.24 -3.58
C HIS A 27 5.22 -15.06 -4.08
N GLY A 28 4.53 -14.56 -5.11
CA GLY A 28 3.31 -15.18 -5.64
C GLY A 28 2.01 -14.65 -5.03
N ASP A 29 2.06 -13.90 -3.93
CA ASP A 29 0.85 -13.36 -3.31
C ASP A 29 0.20 -12.31 -4.20
N THR A 30 -1.13 -12.26 -4.12
CA THR A 30 -1.92 -11.24 -4.81
C THR A 30 -2.21 -10.07 -3.88
N VAL A 31 -1.80 -8.87 -4.29
CA VAL A 31 -1.96 -7.63 -3.53
C VAL A 31 -2.73 -6.60 -4.34
N ARG A 32 -3.33 -5.62 -3.65
CA ARG A 32 -3.80 -4.37 -4.25
C ARG A 32 -2.78 -3.27 -4.01
N PHE A 33 -2.69 -2.35 -4.96
CA PHE A 33 -1.84 -1.17 -4.90
C PHE A 33 -2.51 -0.01 -5.64
N GLN A 34 -2.07 1.22 -5.40
CA GLN A 34 -2.56 2.39 -6.13
C GLN A 34 -1.78 2.59 -7.43
N GLY A 35 -2.45 2.44 -8.57
CA GLY A 35 -1.89 2.75 -9.89
C GLY A 35 -2.35 4.11 -10.42
N ALA A 36 -1.85 4.49 -11.60
CA ALA A 36 -2.15 5.80 -12.21
C ALA A 36 -3.64 6.05 -12.51
N ARG A 37 -4.44 4.99 -12.71
CA ARG A 37 -5.88 5.06 -13.00
C ARG A 37 -6.75 4.60 -11.83
N GLY A 38 -6.17 4.46 -10.63
CA GLY A 38 -6.87 3.96 -9.45
C GLY A 38 -6.30 2.66 -8.89
N PRO A 39 -7.03 2.04 -7.93
CA PRO A 39 -6.63 0.77 -7.33
C PRO A 39 -6.49 -0.33 -8.36
N ASN A 40 -5.35 -1.01 -8.36
CA ASN A 40 -5.05 -2.14 -9.23
C ASN A 40 -4.65 -3.36 -8.41
N ARG A 41 -4.61 -4.52 -9.07
CA ARG A 41 -4.15 -5.78 -8.49
C ARG A 41 -2.80 -6.14 -9.11
N ALA A 42 -1.95 -6.81 -8.34
CA ALA A 42 -0.69 -7.35 -8.83
C ALA A 42 -0.31 -8.64 -8.12
N VAL A 43 0.61 -9.38 -8.73
CA VAL A 43 1.33 -10.49 -8.09
C VAL A 43 2.67 -10.00 -7.57
N VAL A 44 3.05 -10.40 -6.36
CA VAL A 44 4.36 -10.09 -5.77
C VAL A 44 5.46 -10.91 -6.45
N VAL A 45 6.49 -10.24 -6.95
CA VAL A 45 7.60 -10.81 -7.71
C VAL A 45 8.89 -10.73 -6.89
N GLY A 46 9.00 -11.64 -5.93
CA GLY A 46 10.23 -11.87 -5.16
C GLY A 46 10.22 -11.18 -3.81
N SER A 47 11.40 -11.07 -3.21
CA SER A 47 11.63 -10.38 -1.95
C SER A 47 11.72 -8.85 -2.12
N PRO A 48 11.59 -8.08 -1.02
CA PRO A 48 11.89 -6.65 -1.02
C PRO A 48 13.27 -6.35 -1.57
N ASP A 49 13.40 -5.22 -2.26
CA ASP A 49 14.70 -4.68 -2.66
C ASP A 49 15.44 -4.01 -1.50
N LYS A 50 16.61 -3.41 -1.78
CA LYS A 50 17.43 -2.72 -0.79
C LYS A 50 16.74 -1.50 -0.14
N GLU A 51 15.68 -0.99 -0.75
CA GLU A 51 14.85 0.10 -0.22
C GLU A 51 13.63 -0.43 0.57
N GLY A 52 13.53 -1.75 0.75
CA GLY A 52 12.38 -2.38 1.39
C GLY A 52 11.12 -2.40 0.53
N LYS A 53 11.22 -2.14 -0.79
CA LYS A 53 10.07 -2.10 -1.70
C LYS A 53 9.90 -3.44 -2.41
N TYR A 54 8.65 -3.87 -2.52
CA TYR A 54 8.29 -5.06 -3.27
C TYR A 54 8.15 -4.76 -4.76
N LYS A 55 8.62 -5.68 -5.60
CA LYS A 55 8.34 -5.70 -7.04
C LYS A 55 6.99 -6.37 -7.27
N LEU A 56 6.13 -5.72 -8.03
CA LEU A 56 4.77 -6.14 -8.29
C LEU A 56 4.54 -6.25 -9.79
N ALA A 57 3.93 -7.32 -10.27
CA ALA A 57 3.52 -7.47 -11.65
C ALA A 57 2.01 -7.22 -11.78
N PRO A 58 1.58 -6.08 -12.36
CA PRO A 58 0.17 -5.73 -12.41
C PRO A 58 -0.64 -6.67 -13.31
N PHE A 59 -1.85 -7.01 -12.87
CA PHE A 59 -2.82 -7.65 -13.74
C PHE A 59 -3.25 -6.68 -14.84
N ARG A 60 -3.51 -7.21 -16.04
CA ARG A 60 -4.16 -6.47 -17.11
C ARG A 60 -5.61 -6.22 -16.69
N PRO A 61 -6.13 -4.99 -16.89
CA PRO A 61 -7.55 -4.74 -16.78
C PRO A 61 -8.27 -5.71 -17.72
N SER A 62 -9.09 -6.60 -17.17
CA SER A 62 -9.90 -7.49 -17.97
C SER A 62 -11.36 -7.24 -17.66
N TYR A 63 -12.11 -6.86 -18.69
CA TYR A 63 -13.52 -6.56 -18.57
C TYR A 63 -14.39 -7.82 -18.45
N ASN A 64 -13.85 -9.02 -18.75
CA ASN A 64 -14.66 -10.25 -18.88
C ASN A 64 -13.96 -11.58 -18.53
N VAL A 65 -12.82 -11.58 -17.83
CA VAL A 65 -12.07 -12.83 -17.59
C VAL A 65 -12.39 -13.43 -16.22
N GLN A 66 -12.79 -14.71 -16.22
CA GLN A 66 -12.93 -15.53 -15.01
C GLN A 66 -11.66 -15.41 -14.14
N LEU A 67 -11.83 -15.24 -12.83
CA LEU A 67 -10.76 -14.97 -11.85
C LEU A 67 -9.52 -15.88 -11.99
N LYS A 68 -9.69 -17.12 -12.48
CA LYS A 68 -8.59 -18.08 -12.67
C LYS A 68 -7.54 -17.64 -13.69
N ASN A 69 -7.88 -16.86 -14.73
CA ASN A 69 -6.95 -16.57 -15.82
C ASN A 69 -6.69 -15.08 -16.03
N HIS A 70 -6.64 -14.28 -14.95
CA HIS A 70 -6.28 -12.87 -15.10
C HIS A 70 -4.90 -12.71 -15.75
N PRO A 71 -4.80 -12.14 -16.96
CA PRO A 71 -3.53 -11.96 -17.61
C PRO A 71 -2.70 -10.95 -16.81
N VAL A 72 -1.40 -11.22 -16.66
CA VAL A 72 -0.45 -10.31 -16.02
C VAL A 72 0.40 -9.64 -17.10
N TYR A 73 0.79 -8.39 -16.89
CA TYR A 73 1.83 -7.79 -17.73
C TYR A 73 3.17 -8.49 -17.45
N SER A 74 3.69 -9.23 -18.41
CA SER A 74 5.01 -9.89 -18.32
C SER A 74 6.18 -8.90 -18.41
N ASP A 75 5.90 -7.69 -18.88
CA ASP A 75 6.84 -6.63 -19.20
C ASP A 75 6.71 -5.40 -18.27
N ARG A 76 5.89 -5.46 -17.23
CA ARG A 76 5.69 -4.32 -16.32
C ARG A 76 5.89 -4.73 -14.88
N ILE A 77 6.81 -4.04 -14.22
CA ILE A 77 7.06 -4.18 -12.79
C ILE A 77 6.81 -2.83 -12.13
N VAL A 78 6.06 -2.85 -11.03
CA VAL A 78 5.79 -1.70 -10.18
C VAL A 78 6.45 -1.92 -8.83
N LYS A 79 7.15 -0.93 -8.29
CA LYS A 79 7.68 -0.96 -6.92
C LYS A 79 6.70 -0.31 -5.97
N ALA A 80 6.42 -0.99 -4.86
CA ALA A 80 5.56 -0.47 -3.79
C ALA A 80 6.18 -0.70 -2.41
N HIS A 81 5.98 0.26 -1.51
CA HIS A 81 6.28 0.05 -0.10
C HIS A 81 5.23 -0.93 0.51
N PRO A 82 5.60 -1.84 1.42
CA PRO A 82 4.66 -2.76 2.06
C PRO A 82 3.48 -2.06 2.73
N ASP A 83 3.70 -0.87 3.29
CA ASP A 83 2.65 -0.10 3.97
C ASP A 83 1.67 0.60 3.00
N ASP A 84 1.92 0.59 1.70
CA ASP A 84 1.05 1.19 0.66
C ASP A 84 0.22 0.15 -0.11
N ILE A 85 0.42 -1.13 0.20
CA ILE A 85 -0.27 -2.26 -0.43
C ILE A 85 -1.16 -2.99 0.59
N THR A 86 -2.10 -3.78 0.08
CA THR A 86 -2.95 -4.62 0.93
C THR A 86 -3.11 -6.00 0.31
N SER A 87 -2.99 -7.04 1.13
CA SER A 87 -3.21 -8.42 0.70
C SER A 87 -4.69 -8.65 0.40
N ILE A 88 -4.99 -9.40 -0.67
CA ILE A 88 -6.37 -9.75 -0.98
C ILE A 88 -6.71 -11.07 -0.27
N PRO A 89 -7.63 -11.07 0.71
CA PRO A 89 -8.03 -12.31 1.38
C PRO A 89 -8.62 -13.31 0.38
N ASN A 90 -8.41 -14.59 0.64
CA ASN A 90 -8.92 -15.70 -0.17
C ASN A 90 -8.46 -15.71 -1.64
N GLN A 91 -7.38 -15.02 -1.98
CA GLN A 91 -6.73 -15.19 -3.29
C GLN A 91 -5.65 -16.28 -3.21
N PRO A 92 -5.67 -17.27 -4.12
CA PRO A 92 -4.62 -18.28 -4.17
C PRO A 92 -3.29 -17.62 -4.53
N SER A 93 -2.23 -18.01 -3.83
CA SER A 93 -0.87 -17.62 -4.21
C SER A 93 -0.49 -18.25 -5.56
N ARG A 94 0.31 -17.53 -6.35
CA ARG A 94 0.70 -17.90 -7.72
C ARG A 94 2.23 -17.87 -7.89
N PRO A 95 3.00 -18.66 -7.10
CA PRO A 95 4.46 -18.60 -7.09
C PRO A 95 5.08 -18.95 -8.45
N GLU A 96 4.52 -19.90 -9.19
CA GLU A 96 4.99 -20.27 -10.53
C GLU A 96 4.88 -19.11 -11.52
N LEU A 97 3.74 -18.39 -11.48
CA LEU A 97 3.52 -17.20 -12.31
C LEU A 97 4.51 -16.09 -11.94
N ALA A 98 4.70 -15.84 -10.65
CA ALA A 98 5.67 -14.85 -10.17
C ALA A 98 7.10 -15.21 -10.57
N SER A 99 7.49 -16.49 -10.53
CA SER A 99 8.80 -16.98 -10.97
C SER A 99 9.00 -16.84 -12.48
N ALA A 100 7.96 -17.14 -13.28
CA ALA A 100 8.00 -16.95 -14.73
C ALA A 100 8.18 -15.47 -15.10
N ILE A 101 7.47 -14.57 -14.42
CA ILE A 101 7.60 -13.12 -14.61
C ILE A 101 8.98 -12.64 -14.18
N ALA A 102 9.48 -13.07 -13.02
CA ALA A 102 10.82 -12.74 -12.54
C ALA A 102 11.89 -13.15 -13.57
N SER A 103 11.77 -14.37 -14.11
CA SER A 103 12.68 -14.90 -15.12
C SER A 103 12.60 -14.13 -16.44
N GLY A 104 11.39 -13.77 -16.87
CA GLY A 104 11.17 -12.96 -18.07
C GLY A 104 11.75 -11.55 -17.94
N HIS A 105 11.54 -10.89 -16.80
CA HIS A 105 12.06 -9.55 -16.52
C HIS A 105 13.59 -9.53 -16.34
N ALA A 106 14.17 -10.59 -15.78
CA ALA A 106 15.64 -10.72 -15.71
C ALA A 106 16.29 -10.80 -17.10
N LYS A 107 15.59 -11.40 -18.08
CA LYS A 107 16.07 -11.49 -19.47
C LYS A 107 15.82 -10.22 -20.27
N ASN A 108 14.72 -9.52 -19.99
CA ASN A 108 14.33 -8.27 -20.64
C ASN A 108 14.02 -7.21 -19.58
N ALA A 109 15.00 -6.36 -19.30
CA ALA A 109 14.88 -5.32 -18.29
C ALA A 109 13.88 -4.24 -18.73
N SER A 110 12.60 -4.47 -18.47
CA SER A 110 11.56 -3.47 -18.70
C SER A 110 11.60 -2.36 -17.65
N PRO A 111 11.11 -1.15 -17.98
CA PRO A 111 11.00 -0.05 -17.03
C PRO A 111 10.24 -0.45 -15.77
N VAL A 112 10.78 -0.05 -14.62
CA VAL A 112 10.14 -0.26 -13.32
C VAL A 112 9.52 1.07 -12.88
N SER A 113 8.21 1.10 -12.67
CA SER A 113 7.52 2.32 -12.20
C SER A 113 7.23 2.25 -10.69
N GLY A 114 6.98 3.39 -10.06
CA GLY A 114 6.47 3.45 -8.68
C GLY A 114 4.93 3.32 -8.63
N THR A 115 4.39 3.05 -7.44
CA THR A 115 2.97 3.25 -7.15
C THR A 115 2.62 4.74 -7.07
N ASN A 116 1.33 5.06 -7.21
CA ASN A 116 0.81 6.43 -7.10
C ASN A 116 0.38 6.81 -5.67
N GLY A 117 0.78 6.04 -4.67
CA GLY A 117 0.45 6.26 -3.26
C GLY A 117 -0.14 5.03 -2.55
N PRO A 118 -0.72 5.22 -1.35
CA PRO A 118 -1.36 4.15 -0.59
C PRO A 118 -2.72 3.77 -1.18
N VAL A 119 -3.04 2.48 -1.16
CA VAL A 119 -4.37 1.96 -1.54
C VAL A 119 -5.28 1.83 -0.32
N PHE A 120 -6.60 1.95 -0.50
CA PHE A 120 -7.57 1.72 0.58
C PHE A 120 -7.30 0.41 1.35
N GLY A 121 -7.26 0.49 2.67
CA GLY A 121 -6.96 -0.65 3.57
C GLY A 121 -5.48 -0.97 3.73
N SER A 122 -4.57 -0.19 3.11
CA SER A 122 -3.14 -0.22 3.44
C SER A 122 -2.86 0.65 4.67
N LYS A 123 -1.71 0.41 5.33
CA LYS A 123 -1.34 1.09 6.59
C LYS A 123 -1.17 2.60 6.43
N ASN A 124 -0.63 3.04 5.29
CA ASN A 124 -0.44 4.46 4.98
C ASN A 124 -1.70 5.11 4.40
N TYR A 125 -2.78 4.37 4.17
CA TYR A 125 -4.02 4.94 3.70
C TYR A 125 -4.65 5.81 4.78
N ARG A 126 -4.51 7.12 4.62
CA ARG A 126 -5.31 8.09 5.36
C ARG A 126 -6.52 8.37 4.49
N ASP A 127 -7.72 8.05 5.00
CA ASP A 127 -8.95 8.62 4.46
C ASP A 127 -8.68 10.11 4.29
N ALA A 128 -8.84 10.62 3.06
CA ALA A 128 -8.71 12.04 2.84
C ALA A 128 -9.63 12.71 3.88
N ALA A 129 -9.04 13.40 4.85
CA ALA A 129 -9.82 14.16 5.81
C ALA A 129 -10.82 14.96 4.99
N PRO A 130 -12.13 14.94 5.33
CA PRO A 130 -13.14 15.63 4.54
C PRO A 130 -12.61 17.02 4.28
N ALA A 131 -12.44 17.37 3.00
CA ALA A 131 -11.95 18.68 2.62
C ALA A 131 -12.87 19.67 3.34
N MET A 132 -12.36 20.31 4.40
CA MET A 132 -13.17 21.29 5.11
C MET A 132 -13.53 22.33 4.05
N PRO A 133 -14.83 22.62 3.84
CA PRO A 133 -15.21 23.68 2.93
C PRO A 133 -14.52 24.95 3.42
N SER A 134 -13.65 25.51 2.58
CA SER A 134 -12.96 26.76 2.82
C SER A 134 -13.99 27.89 2.83
N ASN A 135 -14.70 28.06 3.92
CA ASN A 135 -15.60 29.19 4.13
C ASN A 135 -15.15 30.00 5.34
N ALA A 136 -14.95 31.29 5.08
CA ALA A 136 -14.91 32.41 6.03
C ALA A 136 -13.59 32.73 6.75
N ALA A 137 -12.75 33.53 6.06
CA ALA A 137 -12.06 34.67 6.69
C ALA A 137 -11.80 35.75 5.64
N GLY A 138 -12.81 36.62 5.42
CA GLY A 138 -12.71 37.72 4.46
C GLY A 138 -13.89 38.68 4.47
N LEU A 139 -14.46 38.97 5.64
CA LEU A 139 -15.31 40.15 5.84
C LEU A 139 -14.44 41.40 5.65
N ARG A 140 -14.57 42.10 4.52
CA ARG A 140 -14.23 43.53 4.44
C ARG A 140 -15.28 44.31 3.64
N HIS A 141 -16.14 44.96 4.45
CA HIS A 141 -16.61 46.33 4.31
C HIS A 141 -17.27 46.76 2.99
N GLY A 142 -18.57 47.02 3.09
CA GLY A 142 -19.26 47.87 2.14
C GLY A 142 -18.75 49.31 2.14
N LYS A 143 -18.96 49.97 1.00
CA LYS A 143 -19.22 51.41 0.92
C LYS A 143 -20.10 51.66 -0.29
N GLY A 144 -21.26 52.27 -0.04
CA GLY A 144 -22.17 52.73 -1.07
C GLY A 144 -21.75 54.07 -1.70
N TYR A 145 -22.50 54.38 -2.76
CA TYR A 145 -22.71 55.67 -3.45
C TYR A 145 -21.55 56.26 -4.28
N GLN A 146 -21.76 56.40 -5.59
CA GLN A 146 -22.07 57.69 -6.22
C GLN A 146 -22.61 57.54 -7.65
N SER A 147 -23.49 58.46 -7.99
CA SER A 147 -24.30 58.63 -9.20
C SER A 147 -23.50 59.02 -10.44
N ALA A 148 -24.08 58.77 -11.62
CA ALA A 148 -24.10 59.71 -12.75
C ALA A 148 -25.41 59.48 -13.54
#